data_AF-A0A947HHP8-F1
#
_entry.id   AF-A0A947HHP8-F1
#
_cell.length_a   1.000
_cell.length_b   1.000
_cell.length_c   1.000
_cell.angle_alpha   90.00
_cell.angle_beta   90.00
_cell.angle_gamma   90.00
#
_symmetry.space_group_name_H-M   'P 1'
#
loop_
_entity.id
_entity.type
_entity.pdbx_description
1 polymer ?
#
loop_
_entity_poly.entity_id
_entity_poly.type
_entity_poly.pdbx_seq_one_letter_code
_entity_poly.pdbx_strand_id
1 'polypeptide(L)'
;MLLTIVTALHLTLVPTRGPAPLPEPAPDLRAVISADPALVLDDGLVTLAEGACAMAPAHGVDPTLPCAELDALATPDVSPDVAARTLLALALAFDLVKPLPPESLQSALRRSLTRLARTDGDEFLFTALPAGGDYWALVSALGRYQTIVDAGGFVPVPNAVLKAKVQAEHPAVAALRARLHQEDPAVGGDADPLYGDDVVDGLRRARFRYQLEAQESPKRQLDRTLLGALAVPAEERALELTRALRALRRSGRWEAPYHVLVNLPEFVGRVREADRTVHAFAIVAGSRGGGGLVNATPTLTSAIRTIIFNPQWVVPKRIFRKEMMS
;
A
#
# COMPACT_ATOMS: atom_id res chain seq x y z
N MET A 1 6.01 -0.89 19.31
CA MET A 1 5.12 0.25 18.99
C MET A 1 4.18 -0.22 17.89
N LEU A 2 2.91 -0.49 18.21
CA LEU A 2 1.97 -1.17 17.31
C LEU A 2 1.48 -0.22 16.21
N LEU A 3 1.95 -0.46 14.99
CA LEU A 3 1.63 0.30 13.79
C LEU A 3 0.23 -0.09 13.29
N THR A 4 -0.74 0.83 13.43
CA THR A 4 -2.06 0.71 12.81
C THR A 4 -2.10 1.63 11.60
N ILE A 5 -2.24 1.04 10.43
CA ILE A 5 -2.22 1.69 9.12
C ILE A 5 -3.64 2.08 8.73
N VAL A 6 -3.82 3.30 8.22
CA VAL A 6 -5.14 3.89 7.99
C VAL A 6 -5.19 4.69 6.71
N THR A 7 -6.23 4.41 5.92
CA THR A 7 -6.43 4.78 4.53
C THR A 7 -7.34 6.01 4.32
N ALA A 8 -6.83 6.98 3.56
CA ALA A 8 -7.37 7.71 2.40
C ALA A 8 -8.92 7.86 2.14
N LEU A 9 -9.41 9.11 2.17
CA LEU A 9 -10.80 9.62 1.90
C LEU A 9 -11.19 9.72 0.38
N HIS A 10 -12.47 9.89 -0.01
CA HIS A 10 -12.88 10.28 -1.38
C HIS A 10 -14.20 11.10 -1.40
N LEU A 11 -14.45 11.86 -2.49
CA LEU A 11 -15.65 12.67 -2.80
C LEU A 11 -16.18 12.26 -4.19
N THR A 12 -17.37 12.73 -4.58
CA THR A 12 -17.87 12.66 -5.96
C THR A 12 -18.69 13.91 -6.28
N LEU A 13 -18.52 14.49 -7.47
CA LEU A 13 -19.45 15.43 -8.10
C LEU A 13 -19.92 14.79 -9.42
N VAL A 14 -21.24 14.66 -9.59
CA VAL A 14 -21.88 14.05 -10.76
C VAL A 14 -22.28 15.15 -11.74
N PRO A 15 -21.81 15.14 -13.00
CA PRO A 15 -22.54 15.71 -14.10
C PRO A 15 -23.27 14.59 -14.87
N THR A 16 -24.53 14.84 -15.20
CA THR A 16 -25.36 13.96 -16.03
C THR A 16 -24.81 13.92 -17.47
N ARG A 17 -24.45 12.73 -17.95
CA ARG A 17 -24.21 12.46 -19.38
C ARG A 17 -24.96 11.19 -19.78
N GLY A 18 -25.65 11.25 -20.93
CA GLY A 18 -26.47 10.15 -21.46
C GLY A 18 -25.66 8.89 -21.79
N PRO A 19 -26.34 7.77 -22.11
CA PRO A 19 -25.70 6.46 -22.27
C PRO A 19 -24.73 6.45 -23.45
N ALA A 20 -23.54 5.90 -23.23
CA ALA A 20 -22.58 5.57 -24.29
C ALA A 20 -23.09 4.38 -25.14
N PRO A 21 -22.80 4.33 -26.44
CA PRO A 21 -23.17 3.19 -27.28
C PRO A 21 -22.45 1.91 -26.85
N LEU A 22 -23.16 0.78 -26.92
CA LEU A 22 -22.67 -0.54 -26.57
C LEU A 22 -21.55 -0.98 -27.54
N PRO A 23 -20.44 -1.57 -27.05
CA PRO A 23 -19.46 -2.22 -27.91
C PRO A 23 -20.06 -3.50 -28.55
N GLU A 24 -19.68 -3.77 -29.79
CA GLU A 24 -20.13 -4.91 -30.60
C GLU A 24 -19.90 -6.27 -29.92
N PRO A 25 -20.70 -7.32 -30.26
CA PRO A 25 -20.65 -8.59 -29.56
C PRO A 25 -19.33 -9.34 -29.81
N ALA A 26 -18.73 -9.83 -28.72
CA ALA A 26 -17.66 -10.81 -28.75
C ALA A 26 -18.13 -12.12 -29.42
N PRO A 27 -17.24 -12.86 -30.10
CA PRO A 27 -17.59 -14.07 -30.83
C PRO A 27 -18.18 -15.16 -29.93
N ASP A 28 -19.08 -15.98 -30.50
CA ASP A 28 -19.85 -17.01 -29.81
C ASP A 28 -18.98 -18.20 -29.37
N LEU A 29 -18.48 -18.13 -28.13
CA LEU A 29 -17.69 -19.17 -27.46
C LEU A 29 -18.48 -20.45 -27.14
N ARG A 30 -19.81 -20.49 -27.33
CA ARG A 30 -20.57 -21.75 -27.16
C ARG A 30 -20.21 -22.82 -28.19
N ALA A 31 -19.66 -22.43 -29.33
CA ALA A 31 -19.21 -23.36 -30.37
C ALA A 31 -17.84 -24.00 -30.08
N VAL A 32 -17.09 -23.49 -29.08
CA VAL A 32 -15.76 -24.01 -28.71
C VAL A 32 -15.82 -24.94 -27.49
N ILE A 33 -16.88 -24.86 -26.67
CA ILE A 33 -17.01 -25.58 -25.39
C ILE A 33 -17.90 -26.83 -25.55
N SER A 34 -17.54 -27.75 -26.44
CA SER A 34 -18.17 -29.08 -26.42
C SER A 34 -17.14 -30.21 -26.42
N ALA A 35 -17.23 -31.02 -25.36
CA ALA A 35 -16.69 -32.37 -25.14
C ALA A 35 -15.22 -32.48 -24.71
N ASP A 36 -14.96 -32.78 -23.43
CA ASP A 36 -14.53 -34.12 -22.95
C ASP A 36 -14.35 -34.13 -21.41
N PRO A 37 -14.65 -35.23 -20.67
CA PRO A 37 -14.47 -35.32 -19.23
C PRO A 37 -13.24 -36.19 -18.90
N ALA A 38 -12.09 -35.57 -18.65
CA ALA A 38 -11.01 -36.23 -17.93
C ALA A 38 -9.96 -35.21 -17.50
N LEU A 39 -9.94 -34.82 -16.23
CA LEU A 39 -8.66 -34.54 -15.59
C LEU A 39 -8.67 -34.93 -14.10
N VAL A 40 -7.58 -35.57 -13.72
CA VAL A 40 -7.25 -36.11 -12.42
C VAL A 40 -6.30 -35.12 -11.73
N LEU A 41 -6.37 -35.02 -10.40
CA LEU A 41 -5.39 -34.31 -9.57
C LEU A 41 -3.96 -34.76 -9.93
N ASP A 42 -3.14 -33.89 -10.53
CA ASP A 42 -1.73 -34.15 -10.83
C ASP A 42 -0.78 -33.08 -10.24
N ASP A 43 0.52 -33.36 -10.27
CA ASP A 43 1.62 -32.54 -9.74
C ASP A 43 1.66 -31.09 -10.28
N GLY A 44 1.00 -30.83 -11.42
CA GLY A 44 0.84 -29.51 -12.00
C GLY A 44 0.05 -28.56 -11.09
N LEU A 45 -1.06 -29.01 -10.49
CA LEU A 45 -1.88 -28.19 -9.58
C LEU A 45 -1.10 -27.73 -8.35
N VAL A 46 -0.24 -28.60 -7.81
CA VAL A 46 0.65 -28.30 -6.69
C VAL A 46 1.69 -27.25 -7.09
N THR A 47 2.34 -27.42 -8.25
CA THR A 47 3.35 -26.48 -8.78
C THR A 47 2.80 -25.05 -8.98
N LEU A 48 1.49 -24.92 -9.20
CA LEU A 48 0.82 -23.65 -9.44
C LEU A 48 0.31 -22.99 -8.18
N ALA A 49 -0.17 -23.79 -7.22
CA ALA A 49 -0.38 -23.32 -5.87
C ALA A 49 0.94 -22.77 -5.33
N GLU A 50 2.05 -23.48 -5.54
CA GLU A 50 3.40 -23.00 -5.21
C GLU A 50 3.75 -21.69 -5.94
N GLY A 51 3.47 -21.56 -7.24
CA GLY A 51 3.70 -20.34 -8.01
C GLY A 51 2.88 -19.12 -7.53
N ALA A 52 1.61 -19.32 -7.21
CA ALA A 52 0.76 -18.27 -6.63
C ALA A 52 1.23 -17.89 -5.22
N CYS A 53 1.62 -18.86 -4.40
CA CYS A 53 2.21 -18.63 -3.09
C CYS A 53 3.58 -17.94 -3.20
N ALA A 54 4.33 -18.15 -4.28
CA ALA A 54 5.58 -17.43 -4.56
C ALA A 54 5.35 -15.96 -4.93
N MET A 55 4.23 -15.62 -5.58
CA MET A 55 3.86 -14.24 -5.89
C MET A 55 3.22 -13.48 -4.71
N ALA A 56 2.59 -14.20 -3.78
CA ALA A 56 1.87 -13.61 -2.64
C ALA A 56 2.71 -12.62 -1.80
N PRO A 57 4.00 -12.89 -1.48
CA PRO A 57 4.86 -11.95 -0.77
C PRO A 57 5.05 -10.62 -1.48
N ALA A 58 5.16 -10.61 -2.82
CA ALA A 58 5.34 -9.39 -3.60
C ALA A 58 4.13 -8.44 -3.49
N HIS A 59 2.93 -9.00 -3.25
CA HIS A 59 1.72 -8.24 -3.03
C HIS A 59 1.41 -7.98 -1.54
N GLY A 60 2.30 -8.34 -0.62
CA GLY A 60 2.12 -8.17 0.83
C GLY A 60 1.08 -9.12 1.44
N VAL A 61 0.84 -10.25 0.79
CA VAL A 61 0.00 -11.33 1.29
C VAL A 61 0.88 -12.30 2.07
N ASP A 62 0.41 -12.74 3.23
CA ASP A 62 1.11 -13.75 4.02
C ASP A 62 0.95 -15.11 3.31
N PRO A 63 2.05 -15.78 2.91
CA PRO A 63 1.97 -17.05 2.20
C PRO A 63 1.31 -18.16 3.04
N THR A 64 1.20 -18.01 4.36
CA THR A 64 0.55 -19.00 5.25
C THR A 64 -0.98 -18.86 5.30
N LEU A 65 -1.53 -17.70 4.92
CA LEU A 65 -2.95 -17.33 5.01
C LEU A 65 -3.39 -16.78 3.64
N PRO A 66 -3.53 -17.63 2.60
CA PRO A 66 -4.65 -18.57 2.41
C PRO A 66 -4.25 -19.89 1.72
N CYS A 67 -2.95 -20.18 1.54
CA CYS A 67 -2.45 -21.33 0.78
C CYS A 67 -2.88 -22.70 1.35
N ALA A 68 -3.08 -22.81 2.66
CA ALA A 68 -3.57 -24.06 3.27
C ALA A 68 -5.08 -24.34 3.02
N GLU A 69 -5.88 -23.32 2.73
CA GLU A 69 -7.30 -23.47 2.35
C GLU A 69 -7.48 -23.64 0.83
N LEU A 70 -6.45 -23.34 0.05
CA LEU A 70 -6.45 -23.40 -1.41
C LEU A 70 -6.42 -24.84 -1.96
N ASP A 71 -5.83 -25.79 -1.23
CA ASP A 71 -5.88 -27.23 -1.54
C ASP A 71 -7.32 -27.76 -1.63
N ALA A 72 -8.25 -27.15 -0.90
CA ALA A 72 -9.67 -27.53 -0.89
C ALA A 72 -10.49 -26.95 -2.06
N LEU A 73 -9.88 -26.10 -2.92
CA LEU A 73 -10.56 -25.31 -3.94
C LEU A 73 -10.22 -25.74 -5.37
N ALA A 74 -9.38 -26.76 -5.53
CA ALA A 74 -9.06 -27.36 -6.81
C ALA A 74 -10.34 -27.91 -7.47
N THR A 75 -10.80 -27.24 -8.53
CA THR A 75 -11.78 -27.81 -9.45
C THR A 75 -11.03 -28.44 -10.63
N PRO A 76 -11.40 -29.66 -11.06
CA PRO A 76 -10.59 -30.51 -11.94
C PRO A 76 -10.43 -30.03 -13.40
N ASP A 77 -10.98 -28.87 -13.79
CA ASP A 77 -11.14 -28.48 -15.19
C ASP A 77 -10.38 -27.20 -15.61
N VAL A 78 -9.45 -26.69 -14.79
CA VAL A 78 -8.83 -25.36 -14.99
C VAL A 78 -7.34 -25.46 -15.35
N SER A 79 -6.89 -24.68 -16.34
CA SER A 79 -5.48 -24.67 -16.77
C SER A 79 -4.53 -24.24 -15.66
N PRO A 80 -3.27 -24.69 -15.71
CA PRO A 80 -2.30 -24.39 -14.70
C PRO A 80 -2.17 -22.91 -14.30
N ASP A 81 -1.86 -22.09 -15.29
CA ASP A 81 -1.67 -20.65 -15.15
C ASP A 81 -2.95 -19.94 -14.68
N VAL A 82 -4.12 -20.36 -15.15
CA VAL A 82 -5.41 -19.83 -14.67
C VAL A 82 -5.61 -20.19 -13.20
N ALA A 83 -5.26 -21.41 -12.75
CA ALA A 83 -5.36 -21.80 -11.35
C ALA A 83 -4.43 -20.94 -10.47
N ALA A 84 -3.15 -20.78 -10.79
CA ALA A 84 -2.25 -19.91 -10.00
C ALA A 84 -2.79 -18.47 -9.87
N ARG A 85 -3.27 -17.90 -10.98
CA ARG A 85 -3.89 -16.57 -11.01
C ARG A 85 -5.17 -16.51 -10.18
N THR A 86 -5.96 -17.57 -10.19
CA THR A 86 -7.16 -17.74 -9.36
C THR A 86 -6.82 -17.70 -7.88
N LEU A 87 -5.81 -18.47 -7.48
CA LEU A 87 -5.39 -18.62 -6.08
C LEU A 87 -4.83 -17.29 -5.54
N LEU A 88 -4.01 -16.61 -6.34
CA LEU A 88 -3.53 -15.27 -6.04
C LEU A 88 -4.70 -14.27 -5.95
N ALA A 89 -5.62 -14.29 -6.93
CA ALA A 89 -6.77 -13.41 -6.94
C ALA A 89 -7.70 -13.65 -5.73
N LEU A 90 -7.82 -14.90 -5.29
CA LEU A 90 -8.53 -15.28 -4.07
C LEU A 90 -7.84 -14.73 -2.83
N ALA A 91 -6.54 -14.95 -2.70
CA ALA A 91 -5.74 -14.44 -1.59
C ALA A 91 -5.88 -12.90 -1.45
N LEU A 92 -5.84 -12.22 -2.60
CA LEU A 92 -6.03 -10.79 -2.70
C LEU A 92 -7.48 -10.38 -2.41
N ALA A 93 -8.47 -11.06 -2.97
CA ALA A 93 -9.89 -10.79 -2.77
C ALA A 93 -10.29 -10.93 -1.29
N PHE A 94 -9.73 -11.89 -0.58
CA PHE A 94 -9.96 -12.06 0.85
C PHE A 94 -9.41 -10.89 1.66
N ASP A 95 -8.17 -10.47 1.37
CA ASP A 95 -7.59 -9.33 2.05
C ASP A 95 -8.26 -8.00 1.63
N LEU A 96 -8.91 -7.97 0.46
CA LEU A 96 -9.76 -6.88 -0.04
C LEU A 96 -11.13 -6.79 0.68
N VAL A 97 -11.79 -7.90 1.04
CA VAL A 97 -13.23 -7.93 1.41
C VAL A 97 -13.51 -7.87 2.92
N LYS A 98 -12.51 -7.60 3.78
CA LYS A 98 -12.49 -7.89 5.24
C LYS A 98 -12.51 -9.41 5.49
N PRO A 99 -11.98 -9.89 6.64
CA PRO A 99 -12.19 -11.27 7.03
C PRO A 99 -13.70 -11.54 7.13
N LEU A 100 -14.22 -12.28 6.16
CA LEU A 100 -15.57 -12.80 6.18
C LEU A 100 -15.62 -13.96 7.18
N PRO A 101 -16.75 -14.19 7.86
CA PRO A 101 -16.94 -15.44 8.58
C PRO A 101 -16.80 -16.63 7.59
N PRO A 102 -16.25 -17.78 8.03
CA PRO A 102 -15.85 -18.90 7.15
C PRO A 102 -16.94 -19.40 6.19
N GLU A 103 -18.22 -19.32 6.59
CA GLU A 103 -19.34 -19.79 5.76
C GLU A 103 -19.70 -18.83 4.62
N SER A 104 -19.54 -17.52 4.86
CA SER A 104 -19.72 -16.49 3.82
C SER A 104 -18.56 -16.48 2.83
N LEU A 105 -17.40 -16.96 3.28
CA LEU A 105 -16.17 -17.09 2.53
C LEU A 105 -16.30 -18.13 1.42
N GLN A 106 -16.67 -19.38 1.76
CA GLN A 106 -16.86 -20.46 0.77
C GLN A 106 -17.89 -20.08 -0.31
N SER A 107 -18.95 -19.38 0.08
CA SER A 107 -19.99 -18.91 -0.84
C SER A 107 -19.51 -17.78 -1.76
N ALA A 108 -18.77 -16.81 -1.23
CA ALA A 108 -18.16 -15.74 -2.02
C ALA A 108 -17.11 -16.30 -3.00
N LEU A 109 -16.34 -17.26 -2.51
CA LEU A 109 -15.29 -17.96 -3.22
C LEU A 109 -15.82 -18.78 -4.39
N ARG A 110 -16.87 -19.57 -4.18
CA ARG A 110 -17.56 -20.32 -5.23
C ARG A 110 -18.11 -19.40 -6.33
N ARG A 111 -18.64 -18.23 -5.96
CA ARG A 111 -19.12 -17.22 -6.92
C ARG A 111 -18.00 -16.58 -7.73
N SER A 112 -16.85 -16.33 -7.13
CA SER A 112 -15.67 -15.80 -7.81
C SER A 112 -15.07 -16.83 -8.77
N LEU A 113 -14.91 -18.08 -8.32
CA LEU A 113 -14.46 -19.21 -9.16
C LEU A 113 -15.38 -19.44 -10.37
N THR A 114 -16.71 -19.38 -10.17
CA THR A 114 -17.69 -19.54 -11.26
C THR A 114 -17.63 -18.40 -12.27
N ARG A 115 -17.31 -17.18 -11.82
CA ARG A 115 -17.12 -16.02 -12.71
C ARG A 115 -15.83 -16.18 -13.51
N LEU A 116 -14.76 -16.57 -12.84
CA LEU A 116 -13.45 -16.78 -13.44
C LEU A 116 -13.42 -17.89 -14.48
N ALA A 117 -14.05 -19.03 -14.21
CA ALA A 117 -14.15 -20.12 -15.17
C ALA A 117 -14.90 -19.72 -16.47
N ARG A 118 -15.48 -18.52 -16.50
CA ARG A 118 -16.19 -17.94 -17.65
C ARG A 118 -15.46 -16.73 -18.27
N THR A 119 -14.33 -16.29 -17.70
CA THR A 119 -13.53 -15.15 -18.19
C THR A 119 -12.06 -15.58 -18.37
N ASP A 120 -11.27 -14.82 -19.12
CA ASP A 120 -9.82 -15.05 -19.17
C ASP A 120 -9.20 -14.76 -17.77
N GLY A 121 -8.27 -15.62 -17.33
CA GLY A 121 -7.67 -15.54 -15.99
C GLY A 121 -6.88 -14.25 -15.77
N ASP A 122 -6.25 -13.75 -16.83
CA ASP A 122 -5.58 -12.44 -16.83
C ASP A 122 -6.57 -11.30 -16.61
N GLU A 123 -7.68 -11.31 -17.36
CA GLU A 123 -8.73 -10.28 -17.28
C GLU A 123 -9.31 -10.17 -15.87
N PHE A 124 -9.52 -11.31 -15.20
CA PHE A 124 -9.99 -11.29 -13.83
C PHE A 124 -8.97 -10.75 -12.85
N LEU A 125 -7.68 -11.08 -12.98
CA LEU A 125 -6.65 -10.55 -12.08
C LEU A 125 -6.56 -9.03 -12.18
N PHE A 126 -6.55 -8.49 -13.40
CA PHE A 126 -6.61 -7.03 -13.63
C PHE A 126 -7.91 -6.43 -13.07
N THR A 127 -9.03 -7.16 -13.16
CA THR A 127 -10.32 -6.74 -12.60
C THR A 127 -10.40 -6.89 -11.08
N ALA A 128 -9.57 -7.74 -10.46
CA ALA A 128 -9.56 -8.02 -9.02
C ALA A 128 -8.59 -7.09 -8.27
N LEU A 129 -7.45 -6.76 -8.86
CA LEU A 129 -6.42 -5.87 -8.30
C LEU A 129 -6.73 -4.39 -8.45
N PRO A 130 -6.44 -3.53 -7.45
CA PRO A 130 -6.58 -2.08 -7.62
C PRO A 130 -5.76 -1.58 -8.81
N ALA A 131 -6.41 -0.91 -9.76
CA ALA A 131 -5.76 -0.45 -10.99
C ALA A 131 -4.92 0.83 -10.80
N GLY A 132 -5.09 1.54 -9.69
CA GLY A 132 -4.47 2.85 -9.45
C GLY A 132 -2.95 2.76 -9.28
N GLY A 133 -2.23 3.77 -9.79
CA GLY A 133 -0.76 3.83 -9.76
C GLY A 133 -0.15 3.72 -8.35
N ASP A 134 -0.84 4.20 -7.32
CA ASP A 134 -0.39 4.14 -5.93
C ASP A 134 -0.23 2.69 -5.42
N TYR A 135 -1.11 1.78 -5.87
CA TYR A 135 -1.01 0.36 -5.52
C TYR A 135 0.27 -0.25 -6.07
N TRP A 136 0.53 -0.06 -7.37
CA TRP A 136 1.71 -0.61 -8.04
C TRP A 136 3.01 0.05 -7.56
N ALA A 137 2.98 1.33 -7.19
CA ALA A 137 4.11 1.99 -6.54
C ALA A 137 4.47 1.34 -5.21
N LEU A 138 3.47 0.96 -4.39
CA LEU A 138 3.68 0.25 -3.13
C LEU A 138 4.16 -1.20 -3.35
N VAL A 139 3.64 -1.91 -4.37
CA VAL A 139 4.13 -3.25 -4.74
C VAL A 139 5.60 -3.20 -5.14
N SER A 140 5.96 -2.25 -6.02
CA SER A 140 7.36 -2.04 -6.42
C SER A 140 8.24 -1.67 -5.23
N ALA A 141 7.76 -0.80 -4.33
CA ALA A 141 8.49 -0.47 -3.11
C ALA A 141 8.70 -1.69 -2.21
N LEU A 142 7.65 -2.49 -1.97
CA LEU A 142 7.76 -3.69 -1.14
C LEU A 142 8.81 -4.67 -1.70
N GLY A 143 8.77 -4.93 -3.01
CA GLY A 143 9.77 -5.77 -3.67
C GLY A 143 11.20 -5.28 -3.45
N ARG A 144 11.45 -3.97 -3.59
CA ARG A 144 12.78 -3.38 -3.30
C ARG A 144 13.22 -3.61 -1.85
N TYR A 145 12.34 -3.40 -0.88
CA TYR A 145 12.69 -3.60 0.54
C TYR A 145 12.87 -5.08 0.88
N GLN A 146 12.13 -5.99 0.24
CA GLN A 146 12.35 -7.44 0.37
C GLN A 146 13.75 -7.83 -0.13
N THR A 147 14.18 -7.33 -1.29
CA THR A 147 15.55 -7.55 -1.78
C THR A 147 16.61 -7.08 -0.79
N ILE A 148 16.38 -5.96 -0.08
CA ILE A 148 17.30 -5.48 0.96
C ILE A 148 17.32 -6.43 2.17
N VAL A 149 16.15 -6.92 2.59
CA VAL A 149 16.05 -7.93 3.67
C VAL A 149 16.80 -9.19 3.30
N ASP A 150 16.58 -9.71 2.08
CA ASP A 150 17.22 -10.94 1.59
C ASP A 150 18.76 -10.77 1.47
N ALA A 151 19.23 -9.55 1.23
CA ALA A 151 20.65 -9.20 1.21
C ALA A 151 21.27 -9.01 2.62
N GLY A 152 20.54 -9.28 3.70
CA GLY A 152 21.01 -9.16 5.08
C GLY A 152 20.66 -7.82 5.76
N GLY A 153 19.78 -7.02 5.15
CA GLY A 153 19.24 -5.79 5.74
C GLY A 153 20.08 -4.55 5.49
N PHE A 154 19.79 -3.50 6.28
CA PHE A 154 20.46 -2.21 6.14
C PHE A 154 21.86 -2.19 6.75
N VAL A 155 22.80 -1.54 6.07
CA VAL A 155 24.14 -1.29 6.61
C VAL A 155 24.02 -0.41 7.86
N PRO A 156 24.54 -0.84 9.02
CA PRO A 156 24.45 -0.06 10.24
C PRO A 156 25.33 1.19 10.15
N VAL A 157 24.78 2.34 10.52
CA VAL A 157 25.51 3.62 10.51
C VAL A 157 26.01 3.94 11.92
N PRO A 158 27.33 4.03 12.15
CA PRO A 158 27.86 4.33 13.47
C PRO A 158 27.49 5.74 13.93
N ASN A 159 27.09 5.90 15.19
CA ASN A 159 26.78 7.20 15.80
C ASN A 159 27.91 8.25 15.68
N ALA A 160 29.16 7.79 15.49
CA ALA A 160 30.31 8.66 15.23
C ALA A 160 30.11 9.57 14.01
N VAL A 161 29.29 9.18 13.02
CA VAL A 161 29.00 9.99 11.82
C VAL A 161 28.38 11.35 12.16
N LEU A 162 27.70 11.50 13.31
CA LEU A 162 27.15 12.79 13.75
C LEU A 162 28.23 13.86 14.00
N LYS A 163 29.49 13.44 14.15
CA LYS A 163 30.65 14.34 14.29
C LYS A 163 31.30 14.69 12.94
N ALA A 164 30.92 14.01 11.85
CA ALA A 164 31.44 14.29 10.52
C ALA A 164 31.04 15.71 10.08
N LYS A 165 31.92 16.36 9.33
CA LYS A 165 31.71 17.69 8.77
C LYS A 165 31.54 17.56 7.27
N VAL A 166 30.61 18.33 6.71
CA VAL A 166 30.43 18.44 5.26
C VAL A 166 31.73 18.95 4.64
N GLN A 167 32.09 18.41 3.47
CA GLN A 167 33.36 18.67 2.76
C GLN A 167 34.61 18.25 3.56
N ALA A 168 34.48 17.25 4.45
CA ALA A 168 35.62 16.66 5.16
C ALA A 168 35.51 15.13 5.19
N GLU A 169 36.67 14.48 5.29
CA GLU A 169 36.73 13.03 5.46
C GLU A 169 36.36 12.62 6.89
N HIS A 170 35.63 11.52 7.00
CA HIS A 170 35.38 10.86 8.28
C HIS A 170 35.12 9.36 8.05
N PRO A 171 35.74 8.45 8.81
CA PRO A 171 35.66 7.01 8.55
C PRO A 171 34.22 6.45 8.60
N ALA A 172 33.33 7.05 9.41
CA ALA A 172 31.93 6.64 9.47
C ALA A 172 31.07 7.10 8.26
N VAL A 173 31.59 7.95 7.37
CA VAL A 173 30.87 8.40 6.17
C VAL A 173 30.75 7.28 5.15
N ALA A 174 31.74 6.40 5.02
CA ALA A 174 31.66 5.23 4.15
C ALA A 174 30.45 4.34 4.49
N ALA A 175 30.17 4.13 5.79
CA ALA A 175 28.99 3.38 6.24
C ALA A 175 27.67 4.13 5.97
N LEU A 176 27.65 5.46 6.15
CA LEU A 176 26.48 6.28 5.82
C LEU A 176 26.17 6.24 4.32
N ARG A 177 27.21 6.33 3.50
CA ARG A 177 27.17 6.29 2.04
C ARG A 177 26.59 4.97 1.55
N ALA A 178 27.14 3.85 2.02
CA ALA A 178 26.60 2.52 1.75
C ALA A 178 25.12 2.39 2.17
N ARG A 179 24.76 2.91 3.35
CA ARG A 179 23.37 2.89 3.83
C ARG A 179 22.43 3.71 2.96
N LEU A 180 22.83 4.90 2.53
CA LEU A 180 22.02 5.76 1.66
C LEU A 180 21.87 5.11 0.27
N HIS A 181 22.95 4.54 -0.27
CA HIS A 181 22.95 3.86 -1.57
C HIS A 181 21.91 2.75 -1.67
N GLN A 182 21.67 2.00 -0.58
CA GLN A 182 20.65 0.93 -0.53
C GLN A 182 19.22 1.40 -0.87
N GLU A 183 18.90 2.68 -0.67
CA GLU A 183 17.59 3.25 -1.03
C GLU A 183 17.69 4.36 -2.09
N ASP A 184 18.90 4.77 -2.45
CA ASP A 184 19.17 5.89 -3.35
C ASP A 184 20.47 5.66 -4.14
N PRO A 185 20.38 5.00 -5.31
CA PRO A 185 21.54 4.69 -6.14
C PRO A 185 22.29 5.92 -6.68
N ALA A 186 21.73 7.13 -6.55
CA ALA A 186 22.39 8.37 -6.93
C ALA A 186 23.49 8.79 -5.95
N VAL A 187 23.49 8.25 -4.72
CA VAL A 187 24.63 8.36 -3.80
C VAL A 187 25.65 7.29 -4.20
N GLY A 188 26.94 7.63 -4.30
CA GLY A 188 27.97 6.64 -4.60
C GLY A 188 27.92 5.45 -3.62
N GLY A 189 28.08 4.22 -4.11
CA GLY A 189 28.09 3.00 -3.27
C GLY A 189 29.49 2.61 -2.77
N ASP A 190 30.49 3.41 -3.08
CA ASP A 190 31.89 3.23 -2.74
C ASP A 190 32.19 3.53 -1.26
N ALA A 191 33.36 3.09 -0.79
CA ALA A 191 33.78 3.29 0.60
C ALA A 191 34.48 4.65 0.83
N ASP A 192 34.17 5.66 0.01
CA ASP A 192 34.79 6.99 0.10
C ASP A 192 34.43 7.66 1.45
N PRO A 193 35.44 8.00 2.29
CA PRO A 193 35.21 8.67 3.56
C PRO A 193 34.83 10.15 3.43
N LEU A 194 34.86 10.74 2.23
CA LEU A 194 34.51 12.15 2.01
C LEU A 194 33.00 12.39 2.16
N TYR A 195 32.65 13.34 3.04
CA TYR A 195 31.29 13.86 3.16
C TYR A 195 31.02 14.91 2.06
N GLY A 196 30.93 14.44 0.82
CA GLY A 196 30.67 15.26 -0.35
C GLY A 196 29.21 15.70 -0.51
N ASP A 197 28.96 16.45 -1.58
CA ASP A 197 27.64 17.00 -1.90
C ASP A 197 26.62 15.91 -2.24
N ASP A 198 27.07 14.79 -2.79
CA ASP A 198 26.20 13.66 -3.12
C ASP A 198 25.58 13.01 -1.88
N VAL A 199 26.34 12.92 -0.77
CA VAL A 199 25.84 12.49 0.55
C VAL A 199 24.86 13.52 1.11
N VAL A 200 25.15 14.82 0.95
CA VAL A 200 24.25 15.90 1.40
C VAL A 200 22.90 15.82 0.67
N ASP A 201 22.93 15.67 -0.65
CA ASP A 201 21.71 15.51 -1.46
C ASP A 201 20.98 14.20 -1.15
N GLY A 202 21.71 13.11 -0.91
CA GLY A 202 21.16 11.85 -0.45
C GLY A 202 20.44 11.97 0.89
N LEU A 203 21.00 12.70 1.84
CA LEU A 203 20.36 12.99 3.13
C LEU A 203 19.12 13.86 2.98
N ARG A 204 19.13 14.85 2.09
CA ARG A 204 17.94 15.66 1.76
C ARG A 204 16.83 14.78 1.19
N ARG A 205 17.14 13.89 0.25
CA ARG A 205 16.18 12.94 -0.33
C ARG A 205 15.68 11.93 0.71
N ALA A 206 16.55 11.44 1.61
CA ALA A 206 16.17 10.56 2.70
C ALA A 206 15.22 11.26 3.69
N ARG A 207 15.48 12.53 4.02
CA ARG A 207 14.62 13.34 4.91
C ARG A 207 13.22 13.51 4.32
N PHE A 208 13.13 13.81 3.03
CA PHE A 208 11.87 13.87 2.29
C PHE A 208 11.15 12.52 2.30
N ARG A 209 11.86 11.43 1.99
CA ARG A 209 11.32 10.06 1.99
C ARG A 209 10.71 9.67 3.33
N TYR A 210 11.33 10.10 4.44
CA TYR A 210 10.89 9.81 5.80
C TYR A 210 9.95 10.87 6.40
N GLN A 211 9.53 11.89 5.63
CA GLN A 211 8.62 12.95 6.08
C GLN A 211 9.17 13.73 7.29
N LEU A 212 10.47 14.03 7.27
CA LEU A 212 11.20 14.69 8.35
C LEU A 212 11.65 16.12 8.00
N GLU A 213 11.09 16.74 6.97
CA GLU A 213 11.43 18.08 6.50
C GLU A 213 11.12 19.14 7.57
N ALA A 214 10.00 19.00 8.28
CA ALA A 214 9.64 19.89 9.37
C ALA A 214 10.60 19.81 10.58
N GLN A 215 11.45 18.78 10.64
CA GLN A 215 12.41 18.53 11.71
C GLN A 215 13.86 18.79 11.26
N GLU A 216 14.04 19.48 10.13
CA GLU A 216 15.36 19.81 9.60
C GLU A 216 16.14 20.72 10.56
N SER A 217 17.37 20.32 10.88
CA SER A 217 18.28 21.17 11.64
C SER A 217 18.96 22.18 10.71
N PRO A 218 18.87 23.49 10.96
CA PRO A 218 19.54 24.50 10.13
C PRO A 218 21.07 24.41 10.22
N LYS A 219 21.62 23.64 11.17
CA LYS A 219 23.06 23.55 11.43
C LYS A 219 23.69 22.23 10.96
N ARG A 220 22.89 21.20 10.68
CA ARG A 220 23.38 19.84 10.44
C ARG A 220 22.52 19.13 9.41
N GLN A 221 23.16 18.65 8.35
CA GLN A 221 22.50 17.84 7.31
C GLN A 221 22.01 16.50 7.89
N LEU A 222 22.83 15.87 8.74
CA LEU A 222 22.48 14.68 9.51
C LEU A 222 22.34 15.03 10.99
N ASP A 223 21.12 14.86 11.52
CA ASP A 223 20.80 14.98 12.94
C ASP A 223 20.41 13.63 13.54
N ARG A 224 20.14 13.60 14.86
CA ARG A 224 19.75 12.37 15.56
C ARG A 224 18.41 11.81 15.09
N THR A 225 17.50 12.67 14.65
CA THR A 225 16.18 12.27 14.16
C THR A 225 16.33 11.49 12.85
N LEU A 226 17.05 12.05 11.88
CA LEU A 226 17.30 11.41 10.60
C LEU A 226 18.15 10.15 10.77
N LEU A 227 19.16 10.17 11.65
CA LEU A 227 19.94 8.96 11.96
C LEU A 227 19.07 7.85 12.57
N GLY A 228 18.15 8.20 13.45
CA GLY A 228 17.18 7.24 14.01
C GLY A 228 16.27 6.64 12.93
N ALA A 229 15.82 7.45 11.97
CA ALA A 229 15.00 6.97 10.85
C ALA A 229 15.76 6.04 9.89
N LEU A 230 17.06 6.31 9.65
CA LEU A 230 17.96 5.45 8.87
C LEU A 230 18.24 4.11 9.57
N ALA A 231 18.20 4.09 10.92
CA ALA A 231 18.45 2.91 11.74
C ALA A 231 17.24 1.97 11.87
N VAL A 232 16.05 2.34 11.36
CA VAL A 232 14.89 1.45 11.34
C VAL A 232 15.20 0.23 10.44
N PRO A 233 15.06 -1.01 10.94
CA PRO A 233 15.38 -2.22 10.17
C PRO A 233 14.58 -2.34 8.87
N ALA A 234 15.17 -3.00 7.87
CA ALA A 234 14.54 -3.19 6.55
C ALA A 234 13.25 -4.04 6.66
N GLU A 235 13.23 -5.00 7.58
CA GLU A 235 12.10 -5.87 7.89
C GLU A 235 10.93 -5.06 8.45
N GLU A 236 11.21 -4.07 9.31
CA GLU A 236 10.19 -3.19 9.85
C GLU A 236 9.60 -2.33 8.72
N ARG A 237 10.43 -1.78 7.82
CA ARG A 237 9.97 -1.03 6.64
C ARG A 237 9.15 -1.89 5.68
N ALA A 238 9.58 -3.12 5.41
CA ALA A 238 8.82 -4.07 4.57
C ALA A 238 7.47 -4.41 5.21
N LEU A 239 7.42 -4.54 6.53
CA LEU A 239 6.17 -4.75 7.27
C LEU A 239 5.26 -3.51 7.19
N GLU A 240 5.79 -2.29 7.29
CA GLU A 240 5.05 -1.05 7.07
C GLU A 240 4.40 -1.03 5.67
N LEU A 241 5.17 -1.33 4.62
CA LEU A 241 4.71 -1.37 3.23
C LEU A 241 3.65 -2.45 2.98
N THR A 242 3.87 -3.66 3.52
CA THR A 242 2.90 -4.77 3.46
C THR A 242 1.55 -4.32 4.01
N ARG A 243 1.60 -3.71 5.19
CA ARG A 243 0.45 -3.31 5.97
C ARG A 243 -0.25 -2.12 5.25
N ALA A 244 0.50 -1.25 4.56
CA ALA A 244 0.00 -0.18 3.66
C ALA A 244 -0.74 -0.74 2.43
N LEU A 245 -0.19 -1.77 1.78
CA LEU A 245 -0.87 -2.48 0.68
C LEU A 245 -2.21 -3.06 1.11
N ARG A 246 -2.28 -3.68 2.31
CA ARG A 246 -3.55 -4.21 2.84
C ARG A 246 -4.56 -3.10 3.08
N ALA A 247 -4.10 -1.98 3.64
CA ALA A 247 -4.95 -0.84 3.92
C ALA A 247 -5.50 -0.19 2.63
N LEU A 248 -4.67 -0.06 1.59
CA LEU A 248 -5.09 0.45 0.28
C LEU A 248 -6.09 -0.48 -0.41
N ARG A 249 -5.85 -1.78 -0.35
CA ARG A 249 -6.81 -2.79 -0.84
C ARG A 249 -8.18 -2.63 -0.15
N ARG A 250 -8.20 -2.48 1.18
CA ARG A 250 -9.44 -2.31 1.94
C ARG A 250 -10.14 -0.96 1.75
N SER A 251 -9.48 0.07 1.21
CA SER A 251 -10.15 1.36 0.99
C SER A 251 -11.18 1.36 -0.14
N GLY A 252 -11.32 0.25 -0.88
CA GLY A 252 -12.29 0.09 -1.97
C GLY A 252 -11.82 0.73 -3.27
N ARG A 253 -12.48 0.36 -4.38
CA ARG A 253 -12.27 1.01 -5.68
C ARG A 253 -13.02 2.33 -5.72
N TRP A 254 -12.37 3.34 -6.28
CA TRP A 254 -12.93 4.67 -6.38
C TRP A 254 -13.54 4.87 -7.77
N GLU A 255 -14.86 4.77 -7.85
CA GLU A 255 -15.59 4.94 -9.12
C GLU A 255 -15.77 6.42 -9.50
N ALA A 256 -15.51 7.32 -8.55
CA ALA A 256 -15.66 8.76 -8.69
C ALA A 256 -14.42 9.40 -9.34
N PRO A 257 -14.56 10.04 -10.53
CA PRO A 257 -13.43 10.73 -11.12
C PRO A 257 -12.96 11.90 -10.26
N TYR A 258 -13.81 12.60 -9.51
CA TYR A 258 -13.39 13.76 -8.73
C TYR A 258 -13.60 13.58 -7.24
N HIS A 259 -12.53 13.63 -6.44
CA HIS A 259 -12.57 13.18 -5.05
C HIS A 259 -11.56 13.86 -4.11
N VAL A 260 -11.74 13.71 -2.78
CA VAL A 260 -10.78 14.21 -1.78
C VAL A 260 -10.23 13.07 -0.94
N LEU A 261 -8.93 12.84 -1.07
CA LEU A 261 -8.11 11.87 -0.36
C LEU A 261 -7.39 12.46 0.84
N VAL A 262 -7.77 12.03 2.04
CA VAL A 262 -7.14 12.46 3.29
C VAL A 262 -6.28 11.32 3.84
N ASN A 263 -4.98 11.53 3.83
CA ASN A 263 -4.01 10.64 4.43
C ASN A 263 -3.70 11.12 5.86
N LEU A 264 -4.31 10.47 6.85
CA LEU A 264 -4.24 10.88 8.26
C LEU A 264 -2.80 10.86 8.82
N PRO A 265 -1.99 9.79 8.63
CA PRO A 265 -0.59 9.79 9.05
C PRO A 265 0.26 10.89 8.41
N GLU A 266 -0.06 11.28 7.19
CA GLU A 266 0.68 12.29 6.44
C GLU A 266 0.24 13.73 6.78
N PHE A 267 -0.91 13.90 7.45
CA PHE A 267 -1.54 15.21 7.68
C PHE A 267 -1.82 16.00 6.39
N VAL A 268 -2.11 15.30 5.28
CA VAL A 268 -2.37 15.92 3.98
C VAL A 268 -3.72 15.45 3.41
N GLY A 269 -4.51 16.41 2.93
CA GLY A 269 -5.66 16.22 2.08
C GLY A 269 -5.31 16.53 0.61
N ARG A 270 -5.78 15.71 -0.31
CA ARG A 270 -5.58 15.86 -1.76
C ARG A 270 -6.91 15.85 -2.47
N VAL A 271 -7.19 16.88 -3.25
CA VAL A 271 -8.25 16.83 -4.25
C VAL A 271 -7.66 16.17 -5.50
N ARG A 272 -8.34 15.18 -6.03
CA ARG A 272 -7.88 14.40 -7.18
C ARG A 272 -8.96 14.33 -8.26
N GLU A 273 -8.48 14.26 -9.50
CA GLU A 273 -9.23 13.97 -10.71
C GLU A 273 -8.63 12.70 -11.33
N ALA A 274 -9.39 11.60 -11.32
CA ALA A 274 -8.92 10.23 -11.50
C ALA A 274 -7.67 9.99 -10.62
N ASP A 275 -6.57 9.54 -11.22
CA ASP A 275 -5.31 9.29 -10.52
C ASP A 275 -4.45 10.55 -10.35
N ARG A 276 -4.89 11.73 -10.78
CA ARG A 276 -4.10 12.96 -10.69
C ARG A 276 -4.49 13.80 -9.49
N THR A 277 -3.52 14.28 -8.72
CA THR A 277 -3.76 15.31 -7.69
C THR A 277 -3.88 16.68 -8.37
N VAL A 278 -5.02 17.34 -8.20
CA VAL A 278 -5.29 18.69 -8.71
C VAL A 278 -5.07 19.76 -7.64
N HIS A 279 -5.18 19.39 -6.36
CA HIS A 279 -4.88 20.29 -5.24
C HIS A 279 -4.44 19.49 -4.00
N ALA A 280 -3.55 20.03 -3.18
CA ALA A 280 -3.15 19.44 -1.92
C ALA A 280 -3.14 20.51 -0.82
N PHE A 281 -3.53 20.13 0.39
CA PHE A 281 -3.63 21.00 1.55
C PHE A 281 -3.28 20.25 2.83
N ALA A 282 -2.67 20.95 3.79
CA ALA A 282 -2.42 20.39 5.12
C ALA A 282 -3.73 20.24 5.89
N ILE A 283 -3.83 19.20 6.71
CA ILE A 283 -4.98 18.95 7.59
C ILE A 283 -4.55 18.86 9.05
N VAL A 284 -5.49 19.15 9.95
CA VAL A 284 -5.33 18.89 11.38
C VAL A 284 -6.23 17.73 11.75
N ALA A 285 -5.64 16.61 12.17
CA ALA A 285 -6.37 15.46 12.67
C ALA A 285 -6.60 15.57 14.18
N GLY A 286 -7.69 14.97 14.66
CA GLY A 286 -7.99 14.97 16.08
C GLY A 286 -7.00 14.15 16.90
N SER A 287 -6.71 14.60 18.11
CA SER A 287 -5.67 14.01 18.98
C SER A 287 -5.95 12.56 19.36
N ARG A 288 -4.88 11.78 19.50
CA ARG A 288 -4.91 10.38 19.98
C ARG A 288 -4.40 10.24 21.43
N GLY A 289 -4.06 11.34 22.10
CA GLY A 289 -3.43 11.35 23.43
C GLY A 289 -4.40 11.64 24.59
N GLY A 290 -4.06 11.16 25.80
CA GLY A 290 -4.67 11.61 27.07
C GLY A 290 -6.01 10.97 27.48
N GLY A 291 -6.30 9.73 27.07
CA GLY A 291 -7.51 9.00 27.51
C GLY A 291 -8.21 8.13 26.46
N GLY A 292 -7.57 7.87 25.31
CA GLY A 292 -8.06 6.94 24.28
C GLY A 292 -8.37 7.61 22.93
N LEU A 293 -9.04 6.87 22.04
CA LEU A 293 -9.37 7.28 20.66
C LEU A 293 -10.54 8.28 20.56
N VAL A 294 -10.98 8.85 21.68
CA VAL A 294 -12.24 9.62 21.75
C VAL A 294 -12.19 10.92 20.93
N ASN A 295 -10.99 11.44 20.66
CA ASN A 295 -10.76 12.62 19.82
C ASN A 295 -10.18 12.26 18.46
N ALA A 296 -9.88 10.99 18.18
CA ALA A 296 -9.25 10.59 16.94
C ALA A 296 -10.23 10.79 15.77
N THR A 297 -9.75 11.35 14.66
CA THR A 297 -10.53 11.40 13.42
C THR A 297 -10.85 9.97 12.99
N PRO A 298 -12.13 9.59 12.86
CA PRO A 298 -12.49 8.24 12.43
C PRO A 298 -12.17 8.04 10.95
N THR A 299 -11.83 6.81 10.59
CA THR A 299 -11.69 6.39 9.19
C THR A 299 -13.07 6.13 8.62
N LEU A 300 -13.41 6.79 7.51
CA LEU A 300 -14.72 6.66 6.86
C LEU A 300 -14.63 6.87 5.35
N THR A 301 -15.63 6.35 4.65
CA THR A 301 -15.89 6.63 3.24
C THR A 301 -17.31 7.19 3.14
N SER A 302 -17.47 8.37 2.53
CA SER A 302 -18.77 9.05 2.42
C SER A 302 -18.78 10.03 1.24
N ALA A 303 -19.96 10.45 0.80
CA ALA A 303 -20.13 11.52 -0.17
C ALA A 303 -20.33 12.87 0.52
N ILE A 304 -19.65 13.92 0.04
CA ILE A 304 -19.94 15.29 0.46
C ILE A 304 -21.24 15.73 -0.20
N ARG A 305 -22.27 15.94 0.62
CA ARG A 305 -23.61 16.33 0.17
C ARG A 305 -23.78 17.84 0.05
N THR A 306 -23.07 18.59 0.89
CA THR A 306 -23.26 20.03 1.01
C THR A 306 -21.97 20.68 1.46
N ILE A 307 -21.64 21.82 0.84
CA ILE A 307 -20.58 22.72 1.26
C ILE A 307 -21.26 23.98 1.76
N ILE A 308 -21.07 24.30 3.04
CA ILE A 308 -21.66 25.49 3.67
C ILE A 308 -20.55 26.53 3.82
N PHE A 309 -20.72 27.68 3.18
CA PHE A 309 -19.84 28.82 3.38
C PHE A 309 -20.26 29.57 4.65
N ASN A 310 -19.28 29.91 5.49
CA ASN A 310 -19.50 30.55 6.80
C ASN A 310 -20.50 29.77 7.69
N PRO A 311 -20.21 28.50 8.04
CA PRO A 311 -21.11 27.71 8.87
C PRO A 311 -21.16 28.28 10.30
N GLN A 312 -22.32 28.19 10.93
CA GLN A 312 -22.42 28.42 12.37
C GLN A 312 -21.72 27.28 13.12
N TRP A 313 -20.85 27.62 14.09
CA TRP A 313 -20.23 26.61 14.93
C TRP A 313 -21.10 26.28 16.14
N VAL A 314 -21.85 25.18 16.04
CA VAL A 314 -22.60 24.62 17.16
C VAL A 314 -21.65 23.79 18.03
N VAL A 315 -21.31 24.31 19.21
CA VAL A 315 -20.37 23.65 20.12
C VAL A 315 -20.91 22.27 20.55
N PRO A 316 -20.19 21.17 20.28
CA PRO A 316 -20.62 19.84 20.72
C PRO A 316 -20.74 19.75 22.25
N LYS A 317 -21.79 19.09 22.74
CA LYS A 317 -22.08 18.95 24.19
C LYS A 317 -20.86 18.52 25.01
N ARG A 318 -20.01 17.66 24.44
CA ARG A 318 -18.80 17.17 25.12
C ARG A 318 -17.75 18.25 25.32
N ILE A 319 -17.50 19.09 24.31
CA ILE A 319 -16.53 20.20 24.42
C ILE A 319 -17.04 21.22 25.43
N PHE A 320 -18.31 21.60 25.32
CA PHE A 320 -18.95 22.53 26.26
C PHE A 320 -18.77 22.08 27.72
N ARG A 321 -19.09 20.81 28.03
CA ARG A 321 -18.94 20.27 29.40
C ARG A 321 -17.50 20.20 29.88
N LYS A 322 -16.53 19.91 29.01
CA LYS A 322 -15.13 19.66 29.40
C LYS A 322 -14.29 20.93 29.48
N GLU A 323 -14.53 21.87 28.59
CA GLU A 323 -13.63 23.03 28.39
C GLU A 323 -14.27 24.36 28.82
N MET A 324 -15.60 24.43 28.93
CA MET A 324 -16.32 25.69 29.23
C MET A 324 -17.03 25.69 30.58
N MET A 325 -17.35 24.51 31.13
CA MET A 325 -17.99 24.36 32.44
C MET A 325 -17.00 23.96 33.54
N SER A 326 -15.71 23.79 33.21
CA SER A 326 -14.64 23.43 34.15
C SER A 326 -14.03 24.65 34.81
#